data_AF-A0A973RKF3-F1
#
_entry.id   AF-A0A973RKF3-F1
#
_cell.length_a   1.000
_cell.length_b   1.000
_cell.length_c   1.000
_cell.angle_alpha   90.00
_cell.angle_beta   90.00
_cell.angle_gamma   90.00
#
_symmetry.space_group_name_H-M   'P 1'
#
loop_
_entity.id
_entity.type
_entity.pdbx_description
1 polymer ?
#
loop_
_entity_poly.entity_id
_entity_poly.type
_entity_poly.pdbx_seq_one_letter_code
_entity_poly.pdbx_strand_id
1 'polypeptide(L)'
;DQAINAFQKAVAVDPRNAEAYTLLGEAKFAQGQKAEAASDFQRAVQLGMTSGQKPDEALMKRAVSVAYEAQSPLAVELGREWATAYPSADSWRNSIAIYRNLNHPDEEGTLDLLRLMQVTGAMTSPHDYALFAEAAADQSNFNEAQAVIDAGLAAHQVDASSAEFRDLISGLKGKPKATAADLQAAAKAATSTVNLLHIGDRYYGMGQFAQAADIYRQVLAKPDADKDVANIHLGMALARSGDKAGATAAFKAVTGPRAEIAKFWLAYLQQHA
;
A
#
# COMPACT_ATOMS: atom_id res chain seq x y z
N ASP A 1 -34.42 -15.92 -6.42
CA ASP A 1 -35.31 -15.62 -5.26
C ASP A 1 -35.36 -16.70 -4.18
N GLN A 2 -35.73 -17.94 -4.49
CA GLN A 2 -35.90 -18.99 -3.45
C GLN A 2 -34.62 -19.30 -2.65
N ALA A 3 -33.45 -19.34 -3.30
CA ALA A 3 -32.17 -19.58 -2.64
C ALA A 3 -31.80 -18.45 -1.64
N ILE A 4 -31.96 -17.19 -2.04
CA ILE A 4 -31.73 -16.03 -1.16
C ILE A 4 -32.61 -16.14 0.09
N ASN A 5 -33.91 -16.39 -0.07
CA ASN A 5 -34.83 -16.52 1.06
C ASN A 5 -34.44 -17.67 2.01
N ALA A 6 -33.95 -18.79 1.47
CA ALA A 6 -33.48 -19.91 2.29
C ALA A 6 -32.23 -19.54 3.11
N PHE A 7 -31.23 -18.94 2.48
CA PHE A 7 -30.00 -18.55 3.17
C PHE A 7 -30.21 -17.38 4.13
N GLN A 8 -31.12 -16.45 3.84
CA GLN A 8 -31.55 -15.41 4.80
C GLN A 8 -32.15 -16.01 6.07
N LYS A 9 -32.97 -17.06 5.95
CA LYS A 9 -33.47 -17.80 7.12
C LYS A 9 -32.32 -18.50 7.85
N ALA A 10 -31.37 -19.09 7.14
CA ALA A 10 -30.22 -19.74 7.76
C ALA A 10 -29.37 -18.78 8.60
N VAL A 11 -29.03 -17.60 8.06
CA VAL A 11 -28.26 -16.59 8.82
C VAL A 11 -29.08 -15.94 9.95
N ALA A 12 -30.41 -15.95 9.87
CA ALA A 12 -31.26 -15.50 10.97
C ALA A 12 -31.31 -16.52 12.13
N VAL A 13 -31.24 -17.82 11.81
CA VAL A 13 -31.19 -18.90 12.81
C VAL A 13 -29.80 -18.99 13.44
N ASP A 14 -28.74 -18.91 12.63
CA ASP A 14 -27.36 -18.88 13.09
C ASP A 14 -26.59 -17.71 12.48
N PRO A 15 -26.54 -16.55 13.17
CA PRO A 15 -25.80 -15.37 12.71
C PRO A 15 -24.27 -15.52 12.69
N ARG A 16 -23.75 -16.68 13.11
CA ARG A 16 -22.32 -17.01 13.10
C ARG A 16 -21.95 -18.02 12.02
N ASN A 17 -22.90 -18.47 11.22
CA ASN A 17 -22.66 -19.42 10.15
C ASN A 17 -22.01 -18.74 8.93
N ALA A 18 -20.67 -18.79 8.85
CA ALA A 18 -19.91 -18.22 7.75
C ALA A 18 -20.31 -18.80 6.37
N GLU A 19 -20.56 -20.10 6.29
CA GLU A 19 -20.96 -20.78 5.04
C GLU A 19 -22.32 -20.29 4.54
N ALA A 20 -23.29 -20.08 5.44
CA ALA A 20 -24.60 -19.53 5.07
C ALA A 20 -24.47 -18.11 4.49
N TYR A 21 -23.57 -17.29 5.03
CA TYR A 21 -23.24 -15.97 4.44
C TYR A 21 -22.54 -16.09 3.09
N THR A 22 -21.61 -17.03 2.91
CA THR A 22 -20.98 -17.30 1.61
C THR A 22 -22.02 -17.66 0.55
N LEU A 23 -22.91 -18.60 0.87
CA LEU A 23 -23.96 -19.04 -0.06
C LEU A 23 -25.00 -17.95 -0.35
N LEU A 24 -25.32 -17.12 0.65
CA LEU A 24 -26.17 -15.94 0.45
C LEU A 24 -25.52 -14.93 -0.51
N GLY A 25 -24.22 -14.66 -0.33
CA GLY A 25 -23.43 -13.80 -1.20
C GLY A 25 -23.43 -14.29 -2.65
N GLU A 26 -23.17 -15.58 -2.88
CA GLU A 26 -23.23 -16.17 -4.23
C GLU A 26 -24.63 -16.07 -4.85
N ALA A 27 -25.69 -16.36 -4.08
CA ALA A 27 -27.06 -16.29 -4.56
C ALA A 27 -27.50 -14.86 -4.94
N LYS A 28 -27.01 -13.84 -4.22
CA LYS A 28 -27.24 -12.43 -4.53
C LYS A 28 -26.42 -11.95 -5.71
N PHE A 29 -25.14 -12.35 -5.78
CA PHE A 29 -24.28 -12.04 -6.93
C PHE A 29 -24.86 -12.58 -8.23
N ALA A 30 -25.35 -13.82 -8.23
CA ALA A 30 -26.00 -14.45 -9.38
C ALA A 30 -27.27 -13.71 -9.86
N GLN A 31 -27.89 -12.90 -8.99
CA GLN A 31 -29.04 -12.05 -9.31
C GLN A 31 -28.64 -10.59 -9.62
N GLY A 32 -27.33 -10.30 -9.70
CA GLY A 32 -26.83 -8.95 -9.97
C GLY A 32 -26.83 -8.01 -8.76
N GLN A 33 -27.20 -8.49 -7.56
CA GLN A 33 -27.18 -7.73 -6.31
C GLN A 33 -25.75 -7.66 -5.73
N LYS A 34 -24.83 -7.04 -6.47
CA LYS A 34 -23.39 -7.13 -6.21
C LYS A 34 -22.97 -6.45 -4.90
N ALA A 35 -23.58 -5.32 -4.55
CA ALA A 35 -23.25 -4.59 -3.33
C ALA A 35 -23.67 -5.38 -2.07
N GLU A 36 -24.88 -5.95 -2.10
CA GLU A 36 -25.39 -6.79 -1.02
C GLU A 36 -24.61 -8.11 -0.93
N ALA A 37 -24.22 -8.69 -2.06
CA ALA A 37 -23.36 -9.85 -2.09
C ALA A 37 -21.99 -9.58 -1.45
N ALA A 38 -21.36 -8.44 -1.76
CA ALA A 38 -20.09 -8.04 -1.16
C ALA A 38 -20.19 -7.94 0.38
N SER A 39 -21.28 -7.39 0.90
CA SER A 39 -21.53 -7.31 2.35
C SER A 39 -21.68 -8.70 2.99
N ASP A 40 -22.36 -9.64 2.34
CA ASP A 40 -22.48 -11.00 2.88
C ASP A 40 -21.14 -11.75 2.83
N PHE A 41 -20.36 -11.60 1.76
CA PHE A 41 -19.01 -12.15 1.70
C PHE A 41 -18.10 -11.56 2.77
N GLN A 42 -18.15 -10.25 3.01
CA GLN A 42 -17.42 -9.62 4.11
C GLN A 42 -17.80 -10.25 5.45
N ARG A 43 -19.09 -10.48 5.67
CA ARG A 43 -19.55 -11.12 6.90
C ARG A 43 -19.02 -12.55 7.04
N ALA A 44 -19.01 -13.34 5.97
CA ALA A 44 -18.44 -14.67 5.96
C ALA A 44 -16.93 -14.66 6.31
N VAL A 45 -16.17 -13.73 5.71
CA VAL A 45 -14.73 -13.55 5.96
C VAL A 45 -14.48 -13.19 7.44
N GLN A 46 -15.20 -12.22 7.99
CA GLN A 46 -15.06 -11.81 9.39
C GLN A 46 -15.41 -12.94 10.38
N LEU A 47 -16.46 -13.72 10.08
CA LEU A 47 -16.84 -14.87 10.91
C LEU A 47 -15.77 -15.96 10.90
N GLY A 48 -15.16 -16.21 9.74
CA GLY A 48 -13.98 -17.08 9.63
C GLY A 48 -12.87 -16.60 10.58
N MET A 49 -12.42 -15.35 10.44
CA MET A 49 -11.32 -14.80 11.26
C MET A 49 -11.61 -14.84 12.77
N THR A 50 -12.82 -14.47 13.20
CA THR A 50 -13.20 -14.43 14.63
C THR A 50 -13.34 -15.81 15.26
N SER A 51 -13.56 -16.85 14.46
CA SER A 51 -13.57 -18.24 14.93
C SER A 51 -12.17 -18.81 15.21
N GLY A 52 -11.11 -18.03 14.97
CA GLY A 52 -9.72 -18.49 15.02
C GLY A 52 -9.32 -19.31 13.79
N GLN A 53 -10.21 -19.45 12.81
CA GLN A 53 -9.93 -20.07 11.52
C GLN A 53 -9.49 -19.00 10.52
N LYS A 54 -8.49 -19.34 9.71
CA LYS A 54 -8.13 -18.52 8.56
C LYS A 54 -9.20 -18.73 7.47
N PRO A 55 -9.96 -17.70 7.03
CA PRO A 55 -10.95 -17.87 5.97
C PRO A 55 -10.29 -18.41 4.72
N ASP A 56 -10.94 -19.35 4.01
CA ASP A 56 -10.41 -19.90 2.77
C ASP A 56 -9.94 -18.80 1.80
N GLU A 57 -8.76 -18.95 1.20
CA GLU A 57 -8.20 -17.91 0.33
C GLU A 57 -9.07 -17.66 -0.91
N ALA A 58 -9.72 -18.70 -1.44
CA ALA A 58 -10.64 -18.57 -2.56
C ALA A 58 -11.87 -17.74 -2.15
N LEU A 59 -12.37 -17.91 -0.92
CA LEU A 59 -13.44 -17.06 -0.39
C LEU A 59 -12.99 -15.59 -0.28
N MET A 60 -11.76 -15.33 0.21
CA MET A 60 -11.24 -13.96 0.29
C MET A 60 -11.09 -13.33 -1.09
N LYS A 61 -10.47 -14.04 -2.04
CA LYS A 61 -10.36 -13.59 -3.45
C LYS A 61 -11.73 -13.32 -4.06
N ARG A 62 -12.71 -14.18 -3.78
CA ARG A 62 -14.09 -14.02 -4.24
C ARG A 62 -14.74 -12.77 -3.65
N ALA A 63 -14.61 -12.56 -2.34
CA ALA A 63 -15.12 -11.37 -1.65
C ALA A 63 -14.54 -10.09 -2.25
N VAL A 64 -13.21 -10.05 -2.44
CA VAL A 64 -12.49 -8.92 -3.06
C VAL A 64 -13.00 -8.67 -4.49
N SER A 65 -13.08 -9.71 -5.32
CA SER A 65 -13.56 -9.60 -6.71
C SER A 65 -14.97 -9.06 -6.79
N VAL A 66 -15.90 -9.59 -5.99
CA VAL A 66 -17.30 -9.16 -5.97
C VAL A 66 -17.42 -7.72 -5.49
N ALA A 67 -16.69 -7.34 -4.45
CA ALA A 67 -16.67 -5.97 -3.95
C ALA A 67 -16.10 -4.99 -5.00
N TYR A 68 -15.04 -5.37 -5.70
CA TYR A 68 -14.43 -4.55 -6.76
C TYR A 68 -15.37 -4.39 -7.97
N GLU A 69 -16.01 -5.48 -8.41
CA GLU A 69 -17.03 -5.43 -9.46
C GLU A 69 -18.26 -4.58 -9.08
N ALA A 70 -18.58 -4.52 -7.79
CA ALA A 70 -19.64 -3.68 -7.26
C ALA A 70 -19.23 -2.20 -7.14
N GLN A 71 -17.96 -1.86 -7.41
CA GLN A 71 -17.36 -0.55 -7.07
C GLN A 71 -17.57 -0.19 -5.59
N SER A 72 -17.62 -1.21 -4.73
CA SER A 72 -17.88 -1.04 -3.30
C SER A 72 -16.60 -0.59 -2.59
N PRO A 73 -16.67 0.36 -1.63
CA PRO A 73 -15.52 0.71 -0.80
C PRO A 73 -14.99 -0.48 0.02
N LEU A 74 -15.80 -1.52 0.22
CA LEU A 74 -15.38 -2.77 0.86
C LEU A 74 -14.24 -3.46 0.13
N ALA A 75 -14.05 -3.21 -1.18
CA ALA A 75 -12.99 -3.85 -1.96
C ALA A 75 -11.59 -3.53 -1.41
N VAL A 76 -11.39 -2.31 -0.91
CA VAL A 76 -10.11 -1.88 -0.31
C VAL A 76 -9.86 -2.59 1.01
N GLU A 77 -10.88 -2.64 1.87
CA GLU A 77 -10.80 -3.31 3.18
C GLU A 77 -10.56 -4.81 3.02
N LEU A 78 -11.36 -5.48 2.18
CA LEU A 78 -11.24 -6.90 1.90
C LEU A 78 -9.90 -7.23 1.21
N GLY A 79 -9.42 -6.35 0.32
CA GLY A 79 -8.10 -6.50 -0.30
C GLY A 79 -7.00 -6.47 0.76
N ARG A 80 -6.99 -5.44 1.62
CA ARG A 80 -6.02 -5.37 2.72
C ARG A 80 -6.12 -6.58 3.65
N GLU A 81 -7.32 -7.03 4.00
CA GLU A 81 -7.52 -8.24 4.80
C GLU A 81 -6.92 -9.47 4.11
N TRP A 82 -7.15 -9.63 2.80
CA TRP A 82 -6.56 -10.72 2.02
C TRP A 82 -5.03 -10.66 2.01
N ALA A 83 -4.44 -9.50 1.75
CA ALA A 83 -3.01 -9.29 1.83
C ALA A 83 -2.44 -9.52 3.24
N THR A 84 -3.24 -9.25 4.27
CA THR A 84 -2.87 -9.47 5.68
C THR A 84 -2.85 -10.95 6.02
N ALA A 85 -3.90 -11.68 5.65
CA ALA A 85 -4.06 -13.09 5.96
C ALA A 85 -3.17 -13.98 5.08
N TYR A 86 -3.04 -13.68 3.79
CA TYR A 86 -2.32 -14.49 2.80
C TYR A 86 -1.22 -13.67 2.11
N PRO A 87 -0.17 -13.26 2.85
CA PRO A 87 0.87 -12.40 2.29
C PRO A 87 1.62 -13.11 1.17
N SER A 88 1.52 -12.53 -0.01
CA SER A 88 2.17 -12.95 -1.25
C SER A 88 2.35 -11.74 -2.14
N ALA A 89 3.21 -11.85 -3.16
CA ALA A 89 3.34 -10.80 -4.15
C ALA A 89 1.99 -10.46 -4.80
N ASP A 90 1.19 -11.48 -5.12
CA ASP A 90 -0.13 -11.34 -5.75
C ASP A 90 -1.15 -10.66 -4.84
N SER A 91 -1.24 -11.06 -3.56
CA SER A 91 -2.20 -10.49 -2.62
C SER A 91 -1.92 -9.00 -2.40
N TRP A 92 -0.65 -8.62 -2.23
CA TRP A 92 -0.24 -7.24 -2.03
C TRP A 92 -0.43 -6.41 -3.30
N ARG A 93 0.06 -6.91 -4.45
CA ARG A 93 -0.07 -6.25 -5.75
C ARG A 93 -1.53 -5.93 -6.07
N ASN A 94 -2.40 -6.94 -6.00
CA ASN A 94 -3.80 -6.77 -6.38
C ASN A 94 -4.55 -5.85 -5.42
N SER A 95 -4.27 -5.94 -4.11
CA SER A 95 -4.92 -5.09 -3.11
C SER A 95 -4.52 -3.62 -3.25
N ILE A 96 -3.25 -3.35 -3.54
CA ILE A 96 -2.76 -2.00 -3.81
C ILE A 96 -3.33 -1.47 -5.14
N ALA A 97 -3.39 -2.31 -6.18
CA ALA A 97 -4.01 -1.94 -7.46
C ALA A 97 -5.50 -1.59 -7.32
N ILE A 98 -6.26 -2.36 -6.53
CA ILE A 98 -7.68 -2.07 -6.22
C ILE A 98 -7.82 -0.70 -5.56
N TYR A 99 -7.00 -0.40 -4.55
CA TYR A 99 -7.00 0.92 -3.91
C TYR A 99 -6.69 2.04 -4.91
N ARG A 100 -5.63 1.89 -5.72
CA ARG A 100 -5.26 2.90 -6.73
C ARG A 100 -6.38 3.16 -7.74
N ASN A 101 -7.06 2.10 -8.18
CA ASN A 101 -8.12 2.18 -9.19
C ASN A 101 -9.40 2.82 -8.65
N LEU A 102 -9.74 2.62 -7.38
CA LEU A 102 -10.97 3.14 -6.78
C LEU A 102 -10.80 4.54 -6.16
N ASN A 103 -9.61 4.85 -5.66
CA ASN A 103 -9.36 6.05 -4.88
C ASN A 103 -8.55 7.12 -5.61
N HIS A 104 -7.83 6.75 -6.69
CA HIS A 104 -6.97 7.66 -7.46
C HIS A 104 -6.08 8.54 -6.56
N PRO A 105 -5.16 7.94 -5.78
CA PRO A 105 -4.29 8.69 -4.89
C PRO A 105 -3.47 9.71 -5.68
N ASP A 106 -3.11 10.82 -5.00
CA ASP A 106 -2.22 11.82 -5.58
C ASP A 106 -0.79 11.27 -5.79
N GLU A 107 0.09 12.11 -6.32
CA GLU A 107 1.47 11.74 -6.65
C GLU A 107 2.22 11.17 -5.45
N GLU A 108 2.11 11.81 -4.29
CA GLU A 108 2.68 11.35 -3.01
C GLU A 108 2.09 10.00 -2.59
N GLY A 109 0.75 9.89 -2.55
CA GLY A 109 0.10 8.65 -2.18
C GLY A 109 0.42 7.49 -3.14
N THR A 110 0.59 7.78 -4.43
CA THR A 110 1.02 6.79 -5.42
C THR A 110 2.44 6.30 -5.13
N LEU A 111 3.38 7.21 -4.87
CA LEU A 111 4.76 6.85 -4.53
C LEU A 111 4.83 6.02 -3.23
N ASP A 112 4.05 6.39 -2.22
CA ASP A 112 3.99 5.66 -0.94
C ASP A 112 3.46 4.23 -1.08
N LEU A 113 2.53 4.00 -2.01
CA LEU A 113 2.05 2.65 -2.34
C LEU A 113 3.09 1.85 -3.13
N LEU A 114 3.88 2.49 -4.00
CA LEU A 114 4.94 1.83 -4.75
C LEU A 114 6.11 1.43 -3.84
N ARG A 115 6.44 2.28 -2.85
CA ARG A 115 7.34 1.92 -1.74
C ARG A 115 6.83 0.72 -0.97
N LEU A 116 5.52 0.65 -0.71
CA LEU A 116 4.91 -0.53 -0.09
C LEU A 116 5.07 -1.77 -0.97
N MET A 117 4.74 -1.66 -2.27
CA MET A 117 4.90 -2.78 -3.21
C MET A 117 6.34 -3.31 -3.23
N GLN A 118 7.34 -2.44 -3.13
CA GLN A 118 8.74 -2.84 -3.08
C GLN A 118 9.05 -3.67 -1.83
N VAL A 119 8.63 -3.20 -0.64
CA VAL A 119 8.97 -3.88 0.63
C VAL A 119 8.17 -5.16 0.84
N THR A 120 7.02 -5.32 0.18
CA THR A 120 6.23 -6.54 0.19
C THR A 120 6.59 -7.52 -0.93
N GLY A 121 7.55 -7.17 -1.80
CA GLY A 121 7.92 -7.98 -2.96
C GLY A 121 6.83 -8.07 -4.05
N ALA A 122 5.88 -7.13 -4.07
CA ALA A 122 4.78 -7.08 -5.03
C ALA A 122 5.18 -6.45 -6.40
N MET A 123 6.43 -6.01 -6.53
CA MET A 123 7.04 -5.58 -7.79
C MET A 123 7.47 -6.79 -8.63
N THR A 124 6.52 -7.37 -9.36
CA THR A 124 6.68 -8.65 -10.07
C THR A 124 6.75 -8.53 -11.58
N SER A 125 6.64 -7.32 -12.13
CA SER A 125 6.69 -7.08 -13.57
C SER A 125 7.57 -5.88 -13.90
N PRO A 126 8.12 -5.80 -15.13
CA PRO A 126 8.90 -4.66 -15.59
C PRO A 126 8.14 -3.33 -15.37
N HIS A 127 6.86 -3.29 -15.71
CA HIS A 127 6.02 -2.09 -15.57
C HIS A 127 6.01 -1.51 -14.15
N ASP A 128 6.14 -2.32 -13.09
CA ASP A 128 6.17 -1.80 -11.72
C ASP A 128 7.43 -1.02 -11.42
N TYR A 129 8.57 -1.47 -11.96
CA TYR A 129 9.85 -0.81 -11.80
C TYR A 129 9.86 0.51 -12.58
N ALA A 130 9.29 0.52 -13.80
CA ALA A 130 9.13 1.74 -14.57
C ALA A 130 8.24 2.75 -13.84
N LEU A 131 7.03 2.34 -13.43
CA LEU A 131 6.07 3.19 -12.72
C LEU A 131 6.66 3.79 -11.43
N PHE A 132 7.40 3.00 -10.65
CA PHE A 132 8.03 3.51 -9.43
C PHE A 132 9.21 4.44 -9.74
N ALA A 133 10.11 4.07 -10.64
CA ALA A 133 11.22 4.94 -10.98
C ALA A 133 10.75 6.27 -11.60
N GLU A 134 9.69 6.28 -12.41
CA GLU A 134 9.04 7.49 -12.94
C GLU A 134 8.41 8.33 -11.83
N ALA A 135 7.55 7.74 -10.98
CA ALA A 135 6.91 8.46 -9.88
C ALA A 135 7.93 9.12 -8.93
N ALA A 136 9.04 8.44 -8.66
CA ALA A 136 10.14 9.01 -7.88
C ALA A 136 10.88 10.14 -8.63
N ALA A 137 11.10 9.98 -9.94
CA ALA A 137 11.78 10.98 -10.76
C ALA A 137 10.96 12.26 -10.95
N ASP A 138 9.64 12.15 -11.08
CA ASP A 138 8.71 13.28 -11.20
C ASP A 138 8.75 14.19 -9.96
N GLN A 139 8.93 13.59 -8.78
CA GLN A 139 9.15 14.30 -7.52
C GLN A 139 10.60 14.70 -7.28
N SER A 140 11.47 14.59 -8.30
CA SER A 140 12.91 14.88 -8.20
C SER A 140 13.65 14.08 -7.12
N ASN A 141 13.17 12.88 -6.80
CA ASN A 141 13.86 11.91 -5.94
C ASN A 141 14.72 10.96 -6.79
N PHE A 142 15.74 11.51 -7.44
CA PHE A 142 16.60 10.77 -8.37
C PHE A 142 17.46 9.69 -7.69
N ASN A 143 17.68 9.78 -6.37
CA ASN A 143 18.31 8.74 -5.59
C ASN A 143 17.45 7.47 -5.55
N GLU A 144 16.16 7.63 -5.19
CA GLU A 144 15.21 6.51 -5.13
C GLU A 144 14.89 5.96 -6.53
N ALA A 145 14.66 6.84 -7.51
CA ALA A 145 14.42 6.43 -8.89
C ALA A 145 15.56 5.53 -9.44
N GLN A 146 16.83 5.91 -9.20
CA GLN A 146 17.97 5.09 -9.59
C GLN A 146 18.00 3.76 -8.82
N ALA A 147 17.79 3.79 -7.51
CA ALA A 147 17.80 2.58 -6.68
C ALA A 147 16.74 1.56 -7.14
N VAL A 148 15.57 2.03 -7.58
CA VAL A 148 14.51 1.18 -8.15
C VAL A 148 14.95 0.53 -9.46
N ILE A 149 15.55 1.30 -10.38
CA ILE A 149 16.08 0.76 -11.63
C ILE A 149 17.16 -0.29 -11.35
N ASP A 150 18.09 0.01 -10.44
CA ASP A 150 19.17 -0.91 -10.08
C ASP A 150 18.61 -2.21 -9.48
N ALA A 151 17.58 -2.11 -8.62
CA ALA A 151 16.89 -3.27 -8.07
C ALA A 151 16.20 -4.11 -9.16
N GLY A 152 15.57 -3.47 -10.14
CA GLY A 152 14.92 -4.17 -11.24
C GLY A 152 15.90 -4.87 -12.18
N LEU A 153 17.07 -4.27 -12.43
CA LEU A 153 18.17 -4.90 -13.18
C LEU A 153 18.68 -6.13 -12.44
N ALA A 154 18.90 -6.02 -11.13
CA ALA A 154 19.34 -7.12 -10.28
C ALA A 154 18.31 -8.25 -10.20
N ALA A 155 17.02 -7.92 -10.25
CA ALA A 155 15.91 -8.88 -10.26
C ALA A 155 15.62 -9.47 -11.65
N HIS A 156 16.36 -9.08 -12.70
CA HIS A 156 16.10 -9.44 -14.09
C HIS A 156 14.68 -9.05 -14.58
N GLN A 157 14.06 -8.06 -13.95
CA GLN A 157 12.76 -7.49 -14.33
C GLN A 157 12.92 -6.25 -15.22
N VAL A 158 14.12 -5.68 -15.28
CA VAL A 158 14.45 -4.53 -16.12
C VAL A 158 15.45 -4.95 -17.18
N ASP A 159 15.13 -4.67 -18.44
CA ASP A 159 16.06 -4.76 -19.57
C ASP A 159 16.45 -3.34 -19.98
N ALA A 160 17.70 -2.95 -19.71
CA ALA A 160 18.22 -1.63 -20.05
C ALA A 160 18.21 -1.32 -21.56
N SER A 161 18.08 -2.35 -22.41
CA SER A 161 17.98 -2.20 -23.86
C SER A 161 16.54 -1.99 -24.34
N SER A 162 15.52 -2.26 -23.51
CA SER A 162 14.12 -2.02 -23.86
C SER A 162 13.86 -0.53 -24.06
N ALA A 163 12.89 -0.17 -24.90
CA ALA A 163 12.58 1.24 -25.17
C ALA A 163 12.16 1.99 -23.89
N GLU A 164 11.26 1.40 -23.10
CA GLU A 164 10.75 1.93 -21.82
C GLU A 164 11.90 2.29 -20.86
N PHE A 165 12.81 1.35 -20.60
CA PHE A 165 13.88 1.58 -19.64
C PHE A 165 15.06 2.37 -20.19
N ARG A 166 15.32 2.30 -21.49
CA ARG A 166 16.41 3.07 -22.10
C ARG A 166 16.19 4.57 -21.93
N ASP A 167 14.97 5.04 -22.17
CA ASP A 167 14.62 6.46 -22.05
C ASP A 167 14.64 6.90 -20.58
N LEU A 168 14.07 6.09 -19.68
CA LEU A 168 14.07 6.35 -18.24
C LEU A 168 15.50 6.40 -17.66
N ILE A 169 16.33 5.40 -17.96
CA ILE A 169 17.74 5.36 -17.55
C ILE A 169 18.49 6.56 -18.11
N SER A 170 18.27 6.90 -19.38
CA SER A 170 18.89 8.06 -20.01
C SER A 170 18.48 9.37 -19.33
N GLY A 171 17.19 9.53 -18.99
CA GLY A 171 16.66 10.70 -18.29
C GLY A 171 17.23 10.89 -16.89
N LEU A 172 17.62 9.80 -16.21
CA LEU A 172 18.30 9.82 -14.92
C LEU A 172 19.81 10.10 -15.02
N LYS A 173 20.43 9.97 -16.20
CA LYS A 173 21.85 10.28 -16.38
C LYS A 173 22.07 11.78 -16.19
N GLY A 174 23.08 12.13 -15.39
CA GLY A 174 23.43 13.51 -15.09
C GLY A 174 22.48 14.24 -14.13
N LYS A 175 21.38 13.61 -13.70
CA LYS A 175 20.55 14.15 -12.61
C LYS A 175 21.34 14.11 -11.30
N PRO A 176 21.30 15.19 -10.49
CA PRO A 176 22.06 15.25 -9.25
C PRO A 176 21.48 14.23 -8.26
N LYS A 177 22.32 13.28 -7.85
CA LYS A 177 22.01 12.30 -6.80
C LYS A 177 22.81 12.72 -5.58
N ALA A 178 22.10 13.10 -4.52
CA ALA A 178 22.73 13.65 -3.33
C ALA A 178 23.46 12.54 -2.56
N THR A 179 24.63 12.85 -2.01
CA THR A 179 25.27 12.01 -0.99
C THR A 179 24.69 12.31 0.38
N ALA A 180 24.98 11.46 1.37
CA ALA A 180 24.56 11.70 2.74
C ALA A 180 25.13 13.03 3.30
N ALA A 181 26.35 13.40 2.89
CA ALA A 181 26.95 14.67 3.29
C ALA A 181 26.21 15.87 2.67
N ASP A 182 25.82 15.77 1.39
CA ASP A 182 25.04 16.80 0.71
C ASP A 182 23.68 17.00 1.39
N LEU A 183 22.99 15.89 1.71
CA LEU A 183 21.70 15.93 2.39
C LEU A 183 21.82 16.50 3.81
N GLN A 184 22.89 16.19 4.54
CA GLN A 184 23.13 16.74 5.87
C GLN A 184 23.33 18.25 5.82
N ALA A 185 24.09 18.75 4.85
CA ALA A 185 24.27 20.18 4.63
C ALA A 185 22.94 20.86 4.21
N ALA A 186 22.21 20.24 3.29
CA ALA A 186 20.91 20.74 2.82
C ALA A 186 19.87 20.80 3.94
N ALA A 187 19.80 19.80 4.81
CA ALA A 187 18.86 19.75 5.94
C ALA A 187 19.06 20.93 6.90
N LYS A 188 20.32 21.29 7.19
CA LYS A 188 20.65 22.44 8.05
C LYS A 188 20.23 23.78 7.44
N ALA A 189 20.25 23.87 6.12
CA ALA A 189 19.88 25.09 5.38
C ALA A 189 18.39 25.14 4.99
N ALA A 190 17.65 24.05 5.18
CA ALA A 190 16.27 23.94 4.71
C ALA A 190 15.32 24.83 5.52
N THR A 191 14.76 25.84 4.86
CA THR A 191 13.73 26.71 5.40
C THR A 191 12.32 26.28 5.00
N SER A 192 12.18 25.65 3.83
CA SER A 192 10.93 25.11 3.31
C SER A 192 10.64 23.73 3.89
N THR A 193 9.42 23.54 4.41
CA THR A 193 8.92 22.27 4.93
C THR A 193 8.86 21.19 3.85
N VAL A 194 8.48 21.55 2.62
CA VAL A 194 8.48 20.64 1.46
C VAL A 194 9.89 20.19 1.10
N ASN A 195 10.87 21.12 1.05
CA ASN A 195 12.26 20.74 0.77
C ASN A 195 12.82 19.82 1.86
N LEU A 196 12.45 20.05 3.11
CA LEU A 196 12.85 19.20 4.22
C LEU A 196 12.24 17.79 4.11
N LEU A 197 10.98 17.68 3.69
CA LEU A 197 10.34 16.39 3.38
C LEU A 197 11.12 15.61 2.31
N HIS A 198 11.41 16.24 1.17
CA HIS A 198 12.17 15.61 0.07
C HIS A 198 13.60 15.21 0.48
N ILE A 199 14.21 15.89 1.45
CA ILE A 199 15.50 15.46 2.01
C ILE A 199 15.33 14.15 2.77
N GLY A 200 14.26 14.01 3.54
CA GLY A 200 13.87 12.76 4.19
C GLY A 200 13.68 11.63 3.18
N ASP A 201 12.97 11.90 2.08
CA ASP A 201 12.71 10.91 1.02
C ASP A 201 13.98 10.43 0.32
N ARG A 202 14.95 11.31 0.14
CA ARG A 202 16.26 10.93 -0.41
C ARG A 202 17.05 10.08 0.58
N TYR A 203 17.03 10.41 1.88
CA TYR A 203 17.61 9.53 2.89
C TYR A 203 16.93 8.15 2.90
N TYR A 204 15.59 8.12 2.79
CA TYR A 204 14.83 6.88 2.72
C TYR A 204 15.22 6.04 1.49
N GLY A 205 15.27 6.65 0.30
CA GLY A 205 15.69 5.98 -0.94
C GLY A 205 17.14 5.49 -0.93
N MET A 206 18.00 6.11 -0.12
CA MET A 206 19.37 5.65 0.13
C MET A 206 19.47 4.53 1.18
N GLY A 207 18.36 4.08 1.75
CA GLY A 207 18.33 3.10 2.84
C GLY A 207 18.78 3.66 4.20
N GLN A 208 18.94 4.97 4.32
CA GLN A 208 19.36 5.66 5.55
C GLN A 208 18.15 5.98 6.43
N PHE A 209 17.45 4.94 6.85
CA PHE A 209 16.13 5.04 7.48
C PHE A 209 16.13 5.81 8.82
N ALA A 210 17.20 5.69 9.62
CA ALA A 210 17.31 6.44 10.86
C ALA A 210 17.39 7.96 10.59
N GLN A 211 18.25 8.36 9.64
CA GLN A 211 18.37 9.76 9.22
C GLN A 211 17.06 10.27 8.60
N ALA A 212 16.39 9.46 7.77
CA ALA A 212 15.09 9.80 7.20
C ALA A 212 14.05 10.07 8.30
N ALA A 213 13.95 9.19 9.30
CA ALA A 213 13.04 9.37 10.43
C ALA A 213 13.33 10.66 11.21
N ASP A 214 14.61 11.01 11.43
CA ASP A 214 14.98 12.26 12.10
C ASP A 214 14.58 13.50 11.29
N ILE A 215 14.68 13.44 9.96
CA ILE A 215 14.20 14.54 9.09
C ILE A 215 12.68 14.64 9.14
N TYR A 216 11.93 13.54 9.04
CA TYR A 216 10.46 13.59 9.09
C TYR A 216 9.93 14.07 10.44
N ARG A 217 10.60 13.77 11.56
CA ARG A 217 10.28 14.39 12.86
C ARG A 217 10.47 15.91 12.84
N GLN A 218 11.49 16.42 12.16
CA GLN A 218 11.69 17.85 11.99
C GLN A 218 10.60 18.48 11.10
N VAL A 219 10.14 17.76 10.05
CA VAL A 219 8.99 18.18 9.23
C VAL A 219 7.74 18.30 10.12
N LEU A 220 7.43 17.29 10.94
CA LEU A 220 6.26 17.32 11.85
C LEU A 220 6.28 18.47 12.87
N ALA A 221 7.47 18.98 13.20
CA ALA A 221 7.61 20.13 14.09
C ALA A 221 7.29 21.48 13.39
N LYS A 222 7.17 21.51 12.07
CA LYS A 222 6.84 22.71 11.31
C LYS A 222 5.32 22.98 11.36
N PRO A 223 4.88 24.22 11.63
CA PRO A 223 3.45 24.55 11.73
C PRO A 223 2.66 24.32 10.44
N ASP A 224 3.31 24.48 9.29
CA ASP A 224 2.76 24.38 7.93
C ASP A 224 2.89 22.99 7.31
N ALA A 225 3.37 22.00 8.07
CA ALA A 225 3.56 20.65 7.56
C ALA A 225 2.23 19.95 7.25
N ASP A 226 2.20 19.23 6.12
CA ASP A 226 1.25 18.14 5.92
C ASP A 226 1.61 17.00 6.87
N LYS A 227 0.88 16.92 7.98
CA LYS A 227 1.13 15.93 9.03
C LYS A 227 0.80 14.52 8.59
N ASP A 228 -0.14 14.34 7.66
CA ASP A 228 -0.52 13.00 7.21
C ASP A 228 0.61 12.41 6.35
N VAL A 229 1.14 13.18 5.40
CA VAL A 229 2.31 12.77 4.58
C VAL A 229 3.53 12.51 5.46
N ALA A 230 3.87 13.47 6.33
CA ALA A 230 5.04 13.35 7.20
C ALA A 230 4.94 12.14 8.17
N ASN A 231 3.74 11.80 8.66
CA ASN A 231 3.54 10.62 9.50
C ASN A 231 3.61 9.30 8.70
N ILE A 232 3.11 9.24 7.46
CA ILE A 232 3.29 8.05 6.61
C ILE A 232 4.78 7.83 6.37
N HIS A 233 5.50 8.87 5.96
CA HIS A 233 6.92 8.80 5.65
C HIS A 233 7.77 8.47 6.88
N LEU A 234 7.48 9.08 8.03
CA LEU A 234 8.08 8.70 9.31
C LEU A 234 7.79 7.24 9.66
N GLY A 235 6.54 6.81 9.51
CA GLY A 235 6.14 5.42 9.75
C GLY A 235 6.91 4.44 8.89
N MET A 236 7.07 4.72 7.59
CA MET A 236 7.85 3.89 6.66
C MET A 236 9.31 3.81 7.11
N ALA A 237 9.94 4.95 7.40
CA ALA A 237 11.33 4.99 7.85
C ALA A 237 11.53 4.22 9.17
N LEU A 238 10.63 4.36 10.14
CA LEU A 238 10.69 3.64 11.41
C LEU A 238 10.45 2.14 11.24
N ALA A 239 9.52 1.75 10.37
CA ALA A 239 9.27 0.34 10.04
C ALA A 239 10.55 -0.30 9.47
N ARG A 240 11.22 0.41 8.56
CA ARG A 240 12.44 -0.05 7.89
C ARG A 240 13.69 -0.01 8.78
N SER A 241 13.73 0.84 9.80
CA SER A 241 14.81 0.87 10.80
C SER A 241 14.59 -0.12 11.96
N GLY A 242 13.41 -0.75 12.05
CA GLY A 242 13.06 -1.74 13.06
C GLY A 242 12.31 -1.18 14.28
N ASP A 243 12.04 0.13 14.34
CA ASP A 243 11.21 0.74 15.40
C ASP A 243 9.72 0.55 15.12
N LYS A 244 9.22 -0.66 15.39
CA LYS A 244 7.83 -1.06 15.15
C LYS A 244 6.82 -0.22 15.96
N ALA A 245 7.17 0.11 17.20
CA ALA A 245 6.28 0.87 18.09
C ALA A 245 6.13 2.31 17.59
N GLY A 246 7.26 2.96 17.26
CA GLY A 246 7.27 4.28 16.66
C GLY A 246 6.55 4.31 15.30
N ALA A 247 6.80 3.31 14.45
CA ALA A 247 6.12 3.20 13.16
C ALA A 247 4.59 3.06 13.31
N THR A 248 4.15 2.21 14.24
CA THR A 248 2.72 2.03 14.54
C THR A 248 2.08 3.33 15.03
N ALA A 249 2.77 4.07 15.89
CA ALA A 249 2.27 5.35 16.40
C ALA A 249 2.15 6.39 15.26
N ALA A 250 3.16 6.50 14.40
CA ALA A 250 3.15 7.39 13.25
C ALA A 250 1.99 7.06 12.29
N PHE A 251 1.84 5.79 11.87
CA PHE A 251 0.74 5.40 10.98
C PHE A 251 -0.65 5.61 11.60
N LYS A 252 -0.82 5.40 12.91
CA LYS A 252 -2.10 5.68 13.59
C LYS A 252 -2.44 7.16 13.70
N ALA A 253 -1.46 8.05 13.56
CA ALA A 253 -1.69 9.49 13.55
C ALA A 253 -2.21 10.01 12.20
N VAL A 254 -2.16 9.19 11.15
CA VAL A 254 -2.63 9.55 9.80
C VAL A 254 -4.15 9.50 9.74
N THR A 255 -4.74 10.54 9.17
CA THR A 255 -6.20 10.68 9.04
C THR A 255 -6.61 10.97 7.60
N GLY A 256 -7.90 11.26 7.39
CA GLY A 256 -8.41 11.72 6.11
C GLY A 256 -8.20 10.73 4.95
N PRO A 257 -7.98 11.23 3.72
CA PRO A 257 -7.93 10.39 2.51
C PRO A 257 -6.72 9.43 2.47
N ARG A 258 -5.67 9.71 3.26
CA ARG A 258 -4.44 8.89 3.33
C ARG A 258 -4.48 7.80 4.40
N ALA A 259 -5.50 7.78 5.25
CA ALA A 259 -5.62 6.79 6.32
C ALA A 259 -5.57 5.34 5.80
N GLU A 260 -6.10 5.07 4.60
CA GLU A 260 -6.04 3.73 4.00
C GLU A 260 -4.62 3.29 3.64
N ILE A 261 -3.77 4.21 3.15
CA ILE A 261 -2.35 3.93 2.89
C ILE A 261 -1.64 3.55 4.20
N ALA A 262 -1.86 4.32 5.27
CA ALA A 262 -1.30 4.02 6.58
C ALA A 262 -1.78 2.66 7.12
N LYS A 263 -3.04 2.28 6.87
CA LYS A 263 -3.57 0.95 7.25
C LYS A 263 -2.89 -0.19 6.47
N PHE A 264 -2.56 0.00 5.20
CA PHE A 264 -1.77 -0.99 4.46
C PHE A 264 -0.38 -1.18 5.06
N TRP A 265 0.30 -0.09 5.45
CA TRP A 265 1.58 -0.17 6.14
C TRP A 265 1.49 -0.81 7.54
N LEU A 266 0.40 -0.56 8.27
CA LEU A 266 0.11 -1.26 9.54
C LEU A 266 -0.07 -2.77 9.32
N ALA A 267 -0.75 -3.18 8.24
CA ALA A 267 -0.88 -4.60 7.88
C ALA A 267 0.48 -5.23 7.57
N TYR A 268 1.35 -4.53 6.86
CA TYR A 268 2.73 -4.96 6.62
C TYR A 268 3.49 -5.13 7.96
N LEU A 269 3.44 -4.13 8.85
CA LEU A 269 4.12 -4.19 10.15
C LEU A 269 3.70 -5.40 11.00
N GLN A 270 2.43 -5.80 10.95
CA GLN A 270 1.91 -6.95 11.69
C GLN A 270 2.54 -8.28 11.22
N GLN A 271 2.88 -8.40 9.93
CA GLN A 271 3.48 -9.61 9.36
C GLN A 271 4.97 -9.74 9.64
N HIS A 272 5.62 -8.60 9.87
CA HIS A 272 7.05 -8.53 10.15
C HIS A 272 7.33 -8.26 11.65
N ALA A 273 6.33 -8.53 12.51
CA ALA A 273 6.36 -8.38 13.97
C ALA A 273 7.22 -9.42 14.68
#